data_AF-A0A5A7Z5N4-F1
#
_entry.id   AF-A0A5A7Z5N4-F1
#
_cell.length_a   1.000
_cell.length_b   1.000
_cell.length_c   1.000
_cell.angle_alpha   90.00
_cell.angle_beta   90.00
_cell.angle_gamma   90.00
#
_symmetry.space_group_name_H-M   'P 1'
#
loop_
_entity.id
_entity.type
_entity.pdbx_description
1 polymer ?
#
loop_
_entity_poly.entity_id
_entity_poly.type
_entity_poly.pdbx_seq_one_letter_code
_entity_poly.pdbx_strand_id
1 'polypeptide(L)'
;MSMSVRIQAADLRDAARKSSAIRAEAAERGAQRPEVLLDVEVIIDRDAASALRVWDSQSDGDSALRYVGTPRGLAGLISDVRRLDIADGVVLVTPAKDQVLSLMLDELVPGLPA
;
A
#
# COMPACT_ATOMS: atom_id res chain seq x y z
N MET A 1 4.63 -14.25 18.72
CA MET A 1 4.41 -13.01 17.96
C MET A 1 5.11 -13.17 16.63
N SER A 2 4.39 -13.05 15.51
CA SER A 2 5.00 -13.00 14.18
C SER A 2 5.89 -11.75 14.09
N MET A 3 7.06 -11.85 13.46
CA MET A 3 7.89 -10.67 13.18
C MET A 3 7.31 -9.96 11.95
N SER A 4 6.90 -8.71 12.09
CA SER A 4 6.44 -7.87 10.97
C SER A 4 7.59 -7.00 10.45
N VAL A 5 7.78 -6.97 9.14
CA VAL A 5 8.77 -6.14 8.44
C VAL A 5 8.05 -5.15 7.55
N ARG A 6 8.36 -3.86 7.73
CA ARG A 6 7.82 -2.78 6.90
C ARG A 6 8.79 -2.48 5.76
N ILE A 7 8.28 -2.38 4.53
CA ILE A 7 9.09 -2.11 3.34
C ILE A 7 8.59 -0.89 2.58
N GLN A 8 9.52 -0.14 2.02
CA GLN A 8 9.25 0.85 0.97
C GLN A 8 9.75 0.30 -0.37
N ALA A 9 9.04 0.63 -1.44
CA ALA A 9 9.39 0.20 -2.78
C ALA A 9 9.11 1.30 -3.79
N ALA A 10 9.87 1.32 -4.89
CA ALA A 10 9.66 2.25 -5.99
C ALA A 10 8.41 1.88 -6.81
N ASP A 11 8.13 0.58 -6.94
CA ASP A 11 6.97 0.04 -7.63
C ASP A 11 6.58 -1.34 -7.06
N LEU A 12 5.50 -1.95 -7.57
CA LEU A 12 5.03 -3.27 -7.14
C LEU A 12 5.99 -4.41 -7.46
N ARG A 13 6.80 -4.28 -8.52
CA ARG A 13 7.80 -5.30 -8.90
C ARG A 13 8.98 -5.26 -7.95
N ASP A 14 9.42 -4.06 -7.56
CA ASP A 14 10.41 -3.82 -6.53
C ASP A 14 9.94 -4.34 -5.17
N ALA A 15 8.67 -4.09 -4.81
CA ALA A 15 8.04 -4.64 -3.60
C ALA A 15 8.08 -6.18 -3.61
N ALA A 16 7.61 -6.82 -4.69
CA ALA A 16 7.60 -8.28 -4.79
C ALA A 16 9.01 -8.88 -4.66
N ARG A 17 10.02 -8.24 -5.27
CA ARG A 17 11.41 -8.66 -5.16
C ARG A 17 11.92 -8.57 -3.72
N LYS A 18 11.67 -7.45 -3.04
CA LYS A 18 12.07 -7.21 -1.64
C LYS A 18 11.40 -8.22 -0.70
N SER A 19 10.10 -8.42 -0.82
CA SER A 19 9.35 -9.39 -0.01
C SER A 19 9.85 -10.82 -0.19
N SER A 20 10.12 -11.23 -1.43
CA SER A 20 10.67 -12.54 -1.74
C SER A 20 12.05 -12.74 -1.11
N ALA A 21 12.94 -11.74 -1.21
CA ALA A 21 14.27 -11.79 -0.59
C ALA A 21 14.19 -11.93 0.93
N ILE A 22 13.38 -11.10 1.60
CA ILE A 22 13.19 -11.15 3.07
C ILE A 22 12.72 -12.53 3.54
N ARG A 23 11.76 -13.11 2.81
CA ARG A 23 11.21 -14.43 3.16
C ARG A 23 12.19 -15.57 2.86
N ALA A 24 12.96 -15.48 1.79
CA ALA A 24 14.02 -16.44 1.47
C ALA A 24 15.09 -16.45 2.55
N GLU A 25 15.59 -15.27 2.97
CA GLU A 25 16.57 -15.15 4.06
C GLU A 25 16.05 -15.69 5.40
N ALA A 26 14.76 -15.55 5.68
CA ALA A 26 14.16 -16.13 6.87
C ALA A 26 14.10 -17.66 6.79
N ALA A 27 13.74 -18.20 5.61
CA ALA A 27 13.69 -19.63 5.37
C ALA A 27 15.08 -20.29 5.47
N GLU A 28 16.11 -19.66 4.90
CA GLU A 28 17.51 -20.10 5.01
C GLU A 28 17.99 -20.18 6.46
N ARG A 29 17.48 -19.28 7.31
CA ARG A 29 17.76 -19.25 8.75
C ARG A 29 16.87 -20.19 9.58
N GLY A 30 15.96 -20.94 8.96
CA GLY A 30 14.98 -21.76 9.66
C GLY A 30 14.02 -20.96 10.54
N ALA A 31 13.86 -19.66 10.25
CA ALA A 31 12.99 -18.77 10.99
C ALA A 31 11.54 -18.83 10.47
N GLN A 32 10.60 -18.39 11.31
CA GLN A 32 9.21 -18.21 10.89
C GLN A 32 9.13 -17.20 9.74
N ARG A 33 8.25 -17.45 8.77
CA ARG A 33 7.97 -16.52 7.67
C ARG A 33 7.52 -15.16 8.24
N PRO A 34 8.23 -14.06 7.94
CA PRO A 34 7.83 -12.74 8.42
C PRO A 34 6.58 -12.24 7.69
N GLU A 35 5.79 -11.43 8.39
CA GLU A 35 4.72 -10.64 7.79
C GLU A 35 5.31 -9.39 7.15
N VAL A 36 5.00 -9.12 5.89
CA VAL A 36 5.52 -7.97 5.15
C VAL A 36 4.42 -6.94 4.98
N LEU A 37 4.69 -5.70 5.40
CA LEU A 37 3.80 -4.56 5.27
C LEU A 37 4.40 -3.56 4.28
N LEU A 38 3.68 -3.28 3.20
CA LEU A 38 4.13 -2.37 2.13
C LEU A 38 3.60 -0.95 2.36
N ASP A 39 4.50 0.02 2.38
CA ASP A 39 4.13 1.43 2.41
C ASP A 39 3.59 1.89 1.07
N VAL A 40 2.41 2.50 1.11
CA VAL A 40 1.76 3.08 -0.06
C VAL A 40 1.32 4.49 0.27
N GLU A 41 1.88 5.46 -0.44
CA GLU A 41 1.37 6.83 -0.37
C GLU A 41 0.04 6.90 -1.11
N VAL A 42 -0.98 7.51 -0.49
CA VAL A 42 -2.32 7.54 -1.06
C VAL A 42 -2.85 8.96 -1.26
N ILE A 43 -3.30 9.20 -2.49
CA ILE A 43 -4.10 10.36 -2.87
C ILE A 43 -5.41 9.81 -3.43
N ILE A 44 -6.48 9.93 -2.63
CA ILE A 44 -7.79 9.41 -2.99
C ILE A 44 -8.84 10.51 -3.01
N ASP A 45 -9.78 10.39 -3.94
CA ASP A 45 -11.00 11.17 -4.02
C ASP A 45 -12.12 10.27 -4.59
N ARG A 46 -13.37 10.73 -4.57
CA ARG A 46 -14.51 9.98 -5.14
C ARG A 46 -14.41 9.80 -6.65
N ASP A 47 -13.64 10.65 -7.31
CA ASP A 47 -13.36 10.64 -8.73
C ASP A 47 -11.84 10.68 -8.98
N ALA A 48 -11.37 9.84 -9.91
CA ALA A 48 -9.95 9.73 -10.23
C ALA A 48 -9.36 11.03 -10.80
N ALA A 49 -10.13 11.83 -11.53
CA ALA A 49 -9.66 13.12 -12.05
C ALA A 49 -9.38 14.12 -10.93
N SER A 50 -10.18 14.10 -9.86
CA SER A 50 -9.99 14.94 -8.68
C SER A 50 -8.75 14.53 -7.89
N ALA A 51 -8.55 13.22 -7.68
CA ALA A 51 -7.32 12.70 -7.08
C ALA A 51 -6.08 13.09 -7.89
N LEU A 52 -6.15 13.02 -9.23
CA LEU A 52 -5.05 13.40 -10.12
C LEU A 52 -4.70 14.88 -10.01
N ARG A 53 -5.70 15.77 -9.93
CA ARG A 53 -5.45 17.21 -9.73
C ARG A 53 -4.73 17.51 -8.42
N VAL A 54 -5.05 16.77 -7.35
CA VAL A 54 -4.34 16.89 -6.07
C VAL A 54 -2.90 16.42 -6.19
N TRP A 55 -2.64 15.38 -6.98
CA TRP A 55 -1.29 14.91 -7.26
C TRP A 55 -0.47 15.94 -8.05
N ASP A 56 -0.99 16.48 -9.16
CA ASP A 56 -0.28 17.49 -9.98
C ASP A 56 0.12 18.74 -9.16
N SER A 57 -0.62 19.03 -8.09
CA SER A 57 -0.34 20.16 -7.19
C SER A 57 0.73 19.89 -6.12
N GLN A 58 1.19 18.64 -5.98
CA GLN A 58 2.20 18.26 -5.00
C GLN A 58 3.57 18.11 -5.67
N SER A 59 4.60 18.75 -5.10
CA SER A 59 5.99 18.56 -5.54
C SER A 59 6.39 17.09 -5.38
N ASP A 60 7.06 16.52 -6.39
CA ASP A 60 7.52 15.13 -6.40
C ASP A 60 8.30 14.80 -5.12
N GLY A 61 7.61 14.11 -4.20
CA GLY A 61 8.21 13.47 -3.03
C GLY A 61 8.91 12.19 -3.48
N ASP A 62 10.15 12.04 -3.04
CA ASP A 62 11.08 11.03 -3.54
C ASP A 62 10.64 9.58 -3.17
N SER A 63 10.60 8.71 -4.18
CA SER A 63 10.82 7.25 -4.12
C SER A 63 9.79 6.29 -3.48
N ALA A 64 8.64 6.75 -2.97
CA ALA A 64 7.62 5.83 -2.43
C ALA A 64 6.56 5.43 -3.47
N LEU A 65 6.19 4.14 -3.51
CA LEU A 65 5.04 3.63 -4.26
C LEU A 65 3.79 4.43 -3.90
N ARG A 66 3.17 5.05 -4.90
CA ARG A 66 2.01 5.94 -4.75
C ARG A 66 0.80 5.40 -5.48
N TYR A 67 -0.36 5.47 -4.84
CA TYR A 67 -1.67 5.24 -5.44
C TYR A 67 -2.43 6.57 -5.59
N VAL A 68 -2.89 6.84 -6.81
CA VAL A 68 -3.76 7.99 -7.12
C VAL A 68 -5.04 7.45 -7.76
N GLY A 69 -6.20 7.73 -7.14
CA GLY A 69 -7.46 7.22 -7.66
C GLY A 69 -8.61 7.26 -6.66
N THR A 70 -9.40 6.19 -6.64
CA THR A 70 -10.63 6.11 -5.82
C THR A 70 -10.47 5.13 -4.66
N PRO A 71 -11.25 5.26 -3.57
CA PRO A 71 -11.25 4.29 -2.47
C PRO A 71 -11.50 2.85 -2.94
N ARG A 72 -12.44 2.67 -3.88
CA ARG A 72 -12.73 1.35 -4.47
C ARG A 72 -11.55 0.78 -5.24
N GLY A 73 -10.85 1.60 -6.02
CA GLY A 73 -9.67 1.16 -6.76
C GLY A 73 -8.52 0.82 -5.81
N LEU A 74 -8.35 1.57 -4.73
CA LEU A 74 -7.37 1.28 -3.68
C LEU A 74 -7.68 -0.05 -2.98
N ALA A 75 -8.94 -0.34 -2.65
CA ALA A 75 -9.32 -1.65 -2.10
C ALA A 75 -8.94 -2.81 -3.05
N GLY A 76 -9.16 -2.63 -4.36
CA GLY A 76 -8.74 -3.58 -5.38
C GLY A 76 -7.22 -3.80 -5.38
N LEU A 77 -6.43 -2.72 -5.36
CA LEU A 77 -4.98 -2.79 -5.27
C LEU A 77 -4.52 -3.55 -4.02
N ILE A 78 -5.12 -3.28 -2.86
CA ILE A 78 -4.78 -3.95 -1.59
C ILE A 78 -5.07 -5.45 -1.69
N SER A 79 -6.22 -5.80 -2.27
CA SER A 79 -6.57 -7.20 -2.53
C SER A 79 -5.55 -7.88 -3.45
N ASP A 80 -5.13 -7.22 -4.52
CA ASP A 80 -4.15 -7.76 -5.47
C ASP A 80 -2.76 -7.91 -4.85
N VAL A 81 -2.30 -6.94 -4.04
CA VAL A 81 -1.03 -7.02 -3.29
C VAL A 81 -0.99 -8.27 -2.42
N ARG A 82 -2.09 -8.59 -1.74
CA ARG A 82 -2.19 -9.80 -0.92
C ARG A 82 -2.31 -11.07 -1.77
N ARG A 83 -3.17 -11.05 -2.80
CA ARG A 83 -3.44 -12.21 -3.66
C ARG A 83 -2.22 -12.66 -4.45
N LEU A 84 -1.40 -11.71 -4.88
CA LEU A 84 -0.17 -11.95 -5.63
C LEU A 84 1.04 -12.20 -4.70
N ASP A 85 0.81 -12.33 -3.39
CA ASP A 85 1.83 -12.54 -2.36
C ASP A 85 2.95 -11.48 -2.36
N ILE A 86 2.63 -10.26 -2.80
CA ILE A 86 3.57 -9.12 -2.81
C ILE A 86 3.81 -8.63 -1.39
N ALA A 87 2.76 -8.50 -0.59
CA ALA A 87 2.83 -8.17 0.84
C ALA A 87 1.62 -8.74 1.57
N ASP A 88 1.75 -8.95 2.89
CA ASP A 88 0.67 -9.46 3.73
C ASP A 88 -0.33 -8.35 4.11
N GLY A 89 0.10 -7.09 4.02
CA GLY A 89 -0.74 -5.91 4.19
C GLY A 89 -0.08 -4.65 3.63
N VAL A 90 -0.82 -3.53 3.70
CA VAL A 90 -0.31 -2.21 3.31
C VAL A 90 -0.41 -1.24 4.48
N VAL A 91 0.54 -0.31 4.56
CA VAL A 91 0.46 0.87 5.42
C VAL A 91 0.17 2.06 4.53
N LEU A 92 -0.99 2.69 4.74
CA LEU A 92 -1.42 3.84 3.96
C LEU A 92 -0.76 5.09 4.55
N VAL A 93 0.06 5.76 3.75
CA VAL A 93 0.72 7.01 4.10
C VAL A 93 -0.01 8.15 3.42
N THR A 94 -0.48 9.12 4.19
CA THR A 94 -1.20 10.28 3.63
C THR A 94 -0.74 11.56 4.33
N PRO A 95 -0.53 12.66 3.61
CA PRO A 95 -0.42 13.98 4.22
C PRO A 95 -1.82 14.36 4.71
N ALA A 96 -2.09 14.02 5.97
CA ALA A 96 -3.44 14.03 6.56
C ALA A 96 -4.23 15.31 6.22
N LYS A 97 -5.35 15.11 5.52
CA LYS A 97 -6.47 16.06 5.39
C LYS A 97 -7.71 15.33 5.87
N ASP A 98 -8.56 15.97 6.67
CA ASP A 98 -9.77 15.36 7.27
C ASP A 98 -10.65 14.62 6.24
N GLN A 99 -10.72 15.14 5.01
CA GLN A 99 -11.45 14.54 3.89
C GLN A 99 -10.94 13.14 3.51
N VAL A 100 -9.62 12.91 3.48
CA VAL A 100 -9.05 11.60 3.13
C VAL A 100 -9.40 10.57 4.20
N LEU A 101 -9.40 10.97 5.48
CA LEU A 101 -9.79 10.09 6.57
C LEU A 101 -11.26 9.66 6.48
N SER A 102 -12.18 10.59 6.16
CA SER A 102 -13.59 10.24 5.92
C SER A 102 -13.73 9.24 4.78
N LEU A 103 -13.07 9.47 3.64
CA LEU A 103 -13.12 8.54 2.50
C LEU A 103 -12.53 7.16 2.84
N MET A 104 -11.48 7.12 3.68
CA MET A 104 -10.95 5.86 4.18
C MET A 104 -11.99 5.08 4.99
N LEU A 105 -12.66 5.74 5.93
CA LEU A 105 -13.61 5.09 6.82
C LEU A 105 -14.93 4.73 6.13
N ASP A 106 -15.44 5.61 5.28
CA ASP A 106 -16.78 5.48 4.70
C ASP A 106 -16.81 4.63 3.42
N GLU A 107 -15.70 4.59 2.66
CA GLU A 107 -15.68 3.97 1.34
C GLU A 107 -14.58 2.91 1.19
N LEU A 108 -13.36 3.16 1.68
CA LEU A 108 -12.26 2.19 1.56
C LEU A 108 -12.49 0.97 2.47
N VAL A 109 -12.68 1.18 3.78
CA VAL A 109 -12.81 0.09 4.76
C VAL A 109 -13.97 -0.86 4.40
N PRO A 110 -15.18 -0.38 4.05
CA PRO A 110 -16.26 -1.27 3.61
C PRO A 110 -15.98 -2.00 2.29
N GLY A 111 -15.06 -1.47 1.48
CA GLY A 111 -14.64 -2.06 0.21
C GLY A 111 -13.55 -3.13 0.34
N LEU A 112 -12.94 -3.28 1.52
CA LEU A 112 -11.94 -4.32 1.75
C LEU A 112 -12.59 -5.71 1.80
N PRO A 113 -11.94 -6.74 1.24
CA PRO A 113 -12.43 -8.11 1.37
C PRO A 113 -12.43 -8.54 2.85
N ALA A 114 -13.50 -9.23 3.27
CA ALA A 114 -13.66 -9.79 4.61
C ALA A 114 -12.65 -10.90 4.93
#